data_AF-A0A0B1R2B9-F1
#
_entry.id   AF-A0A0B1R2B9-F1
#
_cell.length_a   1.000
_cell.length_b   1.000
_cell.length_c   1.000
_cell.angle_alpha   90.00
_cell.angle_beta   90.00
_cell.angle_gamma   90.00
#
_symmetry.space_group_name_H-M   'P 1'
#
loop_
_entity.id
_entity.type
_entity.pdbx_description
1 polymer ?
#
loop_
_entity_poly.entity_id
_entity_poly.type
_entity_poly.pdbx_seq_one_letter_code
_entity_poly.pdbx_strand_id
1 'polypeptide(L)'
;MNTQRNGLSSQQALDELERLYESAVEALRNAIRDFTAQGTLPDEAERQNGLFVYPELRITWQGEGPQQNRTRAWGRFTHTGSYSTTITRPALLRHYLSEQLQMLEKEYDVLIEVGPSQQEIPYPYVIDGLTLDRSMSASIARHFPTTELSQIGDETADGLFHANAIFPLSHFDALRTDFSLARLRHYTGTAVEHFQPFVLFTNYTRYVDEFVRWAIEQVQDPNTPYDSL
;
A
#
# COMPACT_ATOMS: atom_id res chain seq x y z
N MET A 1 -14.29 -31.49 -14.66
CA MET A 1 -15.28 -30.66 -13.95
C MET A 1 -14.67 -29.27 -13.86
N ASN A 2 -15.22 -28.31 -14.61
CA ASN A 2 -14.77 -26.92 -14.61
C ASN A 2 -15.36 -26.24 -13.36
N THR A 3 -14.57 -26.12 -12.30
CA THR A 3 -14.91 -25.28 -11.15
C THR A 3 -14.89 -23.84 -11.65
N GLN A 4 -16.05 -23.18 -11.69
CA GLN A 4 -16.13 -21.76 -12.02
C GLN A 4 -15.22 -20.97 -11.09
N ARG A 5 -14.24 -20.26 -11.68
CA ARG A 5 -13.44 -19.25 -10.99
C ARG A 5 -14.38 -18.13 -10.53
N ASN A 6 -14.82 -18.19 -9.28
CA ASN A 6 -15.58 -17.10 -8.64
C ASN A 6 -14.66 -16.00 -8.08
N GLY A 7 -13.36 -16.03 -8.37
CA GLY A 7 -12.39 -15.00 -7.99
C GLY A 7 -12.00 -14.10 -9.15
N LEU A 8 -11.44 -12.94 -8.80
CA LEU A 8 -10.83 -12.01 -9.74
C LEU A 8 -9.54 -12.61 -10.32
N SER A 9 -9.19 -12.23 -11.56
CA SER A 9 -7.81 -12.40 -12.04
C SER A 9 -6.88 -11.38 -11.37
N SER A 10 -5.56 -11.60 -11.42
CA SER A 10 -4.55 -10.65 -10.91
C SER A 10 -4.78 -9.23 -11.43
N GLN A 11 -5.03 -9.09 -12.73
CA GLN A 11 -5.27 -7.77 -13.33
C GLN A 11 -6.58 -7.13 -12.86
N GLN A 12 -7.67 -7.91 -12.77
CA GLN A 12 -8.94 -7.40 -12.24
C GLN A 12 -8.81 -6.99 -10.77
N ALA A 13 -8.03 -7.72 -9.98
CA ALA A 13 -7.75 -7.36 -8.59
C ALA A 13 -6.97 -6.05 -8.49
N LEU A 14 -5.94 -5.83 -9.32
CA LEU A 14 -5.19 -4.57 -9.36
C LEU A 14 -6.07 -3.37 -9.71
N ASP A 15 -6.89 -3.51 -10.74
CA ASP A 15 -7.80 -2.44 -11.18
C ASP A 15 -8.85 -2.12 -10.10
N GLU A 16 -9.37 -3.15 -9.42
CA GLU A 16 -10.33 -2.95 -8.33
C GLU A 16 -9.70 -2.33 -7.08
N LEU A 17 -8.46 -2.70 -6.74
CA LEU A 17 -7.69 -2.06 -5.67
C LEU A 17 -7.50 -0.56 -5.95
N GLU A 18 -7.08 -0.19 -7.17
CA GLU A 18 -6.93 1.20 -7.58
C GLU A 18 -8.26 1.94 -7.50
N ARG A 19 -9.33 1.38 -8.08
CA ARG A 19 -10.66 2.00 -8.10
C ARG A 19 -11.19 2.27 -6.69
N LEU A 20 -11.10 1.30 -5.78
CA LEU A 20 -11.56 1.45 -4.40
C LEU A 20 -10.72 2.47 -3.63
N TYR A 21 -9.39 2.43 -3.80
CA TYR A 21 -8.48 3.36 -3.14
C TYR A 21 -8.73 4.81 -3.60
N GLU A 22 -8.79 5.05 -4.91
CA GLU A 22 -9.05 6.37 -5.47
C GLU A 22 -10.41 6.91 -5.02
N SER A 23 -11.46 6.07 -5.04
CA SER A 23 -12.79 6.44 -4.56
C SER A 23 -12.77 6.86 -3.09
N ALA A 24 -12.08 6.11 -2.21
CA ALA A 24 -12.00 6.43 -0.78
C ALA A 24 -11.21 7.72 -0.53
N VAL A 25 -10.09 7.92 -1.25
CA VAL A 25 -9.26 9.13 -1.16
C VAL A 25 -10.02 10.36 -1.65
N GLU A 26 -10.74 10.26 -2.77
CA GLU A 26 -11.56 11.36 -3.29
C GLU A 26 -12.73 11.69 -2.37
N ALA A 27 -13.44 10.67 -1.86
CA ALA A 27 -14.51 10.85 -0.89
C ALA A 27 -14.01 11.59 0.36
N LEU A 28 -12.86 11.18 0.91
CA LEU A 28 -12.28 11.82 2.09
C LEU A 28 -11.84 13.26 1.80
N ARG A 29 -11.21 13.52 0.65
CA ARG A 29 -10.85 14.89 0.21
C ARG A 29 -12.06 15.80 0.05
N ASN A 30 -13.15 15.29 -0.52
CA ASN A 30 -14.38 16.04 -0.71
C ASN A 30 -15.05 16.32 0.64
N ALA A 31 -15.15 15.33 1.52
CA ALA A 31 -15.71 15.51 2.86
C ALA A 31 -14.92 16.53 3.69
N ILE A 32 -13.58 16.51 3.63
CA ILE A 32 -12.74 17.52 4.29
C ILE A 32 -13.00 18.90 3.68
N ARG A 33 -13.09 19.01 2.35
CA ARG A 33 -13.39 20.28 1.67
C ARG A 33 -14.73 20.86 2.12
N ASP A 34 -15.79 20.05 2.12
CA ASP A 34 -17.13 20.47 2.51
C ASP A 34 -17.18 20.88 3.99
N PHE A 35 -16.48 20.14 4.86
CA PHE A 35 -16.32 20.52 6.25
C PHE A 35 -15.59 21.86 6.40
N THR A 36 -14.48 22.06 5.68
CA THR A 36 -13.70 23.32 5.78
C THR A 36 -14.45 24.53 5.23
N ALA A 37 -15.28 24.35 4.19
CA ALA A 37 -16.00 25.44 3.55
C ALA A 37 -17.34 25.77 4.22
N GLN A 38 -18.05 24.75 4.73
CA GLN A 38 -19.45 24.87 5.15
C GLN A 38 -19.72 24.31 6.56
N GLY A 39 -18.75 23.63 7.17
CA GLY A 39 -18.96 22.92 8.44
C GLY A 39 -19.76 21.62 8.30
N THR A 40 -19.99 21.15 7.08
CA THR A 40 -20.75 19.92 6.80
C THR A 40 -19.94 18.70 7.20
N LEU A 41 -20.51 17.84 8.03
CA LEU A 41 -19.89 16.56 8.42
C LEU A 41 -20.31 15.45 7.45
N PRO A 42 -19.44 14.46 7.20
CA PRO A 42 -19.80 13.28 6.41
C PRO A 42 -20.92 12.49 7.10
N ASP A 43 -21.75 11.81 6.30
CA ASP A 43 -22.80 10.95 6.81
C ASP A 43 -22.21 9.72 7.52
N GLU A 44 -22.69 9.44 8.73
CA GLU A 44 -22.15 8.37 9.56
C GLU A 44 -22.48 6.97 9.00
N ALA A 45 -23.63 6.80 8.34
CA ALA A 45 -23.99 5.52 7.74
C ALA A 45 -23.13 5.25 6.49
N GLU A 46 -22.82 6.26 5.69
CA GLU A 46 -21.89 6.13 4.57
C GLU A 46 -20.48 5.76 5.05
N ARG A 47 -19.99 6.40 6.13
CA ARG A 47 -18.71 6.04 6.75
C ARG A 47 -18.67 4.58 7.22
N GLN A 48 -19.71 4.14 7.92
CA GLN A 48 -19.83 2.75 8.39
C GLN A 48 -19.91 1.74 7.23
N ASN A 49 -20.39 2.17 6.06
CA ASN A 49 -20.40 1.38 4.82
C ASN A 49 -19.08 1.44 4.05
N GLY A 50 -18.01 2.00 4.62
CA GLY A 50 -16.66 1.96 4.03
C GLY A 50 -16.30 3.16 3.16
N LEU A 51 -16.91 4.33 3.38
CA LEU A 51 -16.65 5.52 2.55
C LEU A 51 -15.17 5.94 2.51
N PHE A 52 -14.45 5.79 3.62
CA PHE A 52 -13.06 6.26 3.76
C PHE A 52 -12.07 5.11 4.00
N VAL A 53 -12.41 3.87 3.70
CA VAL A 53 -11.56 2.72 4.08
C VAL A 53 -10.55 2.37 3.00
N TYR A 54 -9.40 1.85 3.43
CA TYR A 54 -8.47 1.20 2.51
C TYR A 54 -9.15 0.01 1.84
N PRO A 55 -8.80 -0.33 0.59
CA PRO A 55 -9.14 -1.63 0.04
C PRO A 55 -8.39 -2.77 0.77
N GLU A 56 -9.02 -3.93 0.85
CA GLU A 56 -8.45 -5.18 1.34
C GLU A 56 -8.27 -6.16 0.17
N LEU A 57 -7.07 -6.72 0.05
CA LEU A 57 -6.77 -7.84 -0.82
C LEU A 57 -6.85 -9.14 -0.02
N ARG A 58 -7.65 -10.09 -0.49
CA ARG A 58 -7.85 -11.41 0.12
C ARG A 58 -7.45 -12.50 -0.87
N ILE A 59 -6.64 -13.46 -0.42
CA ILE A 59 -6.22 -14.62 -1.19
C ILE A 59 -6.52 -15.88 -0.38
N THR A 60 -7.32 -16.78 -0.94
CA THR A 60 -7.60 -18.08 -0.32
C THR A 60 -6.97 -19.21 -1.13
N TRP A 61 -6.26 -20.10 -0.44
CA TRP A 61 -5.62 -21.27 -1.03
C TRP A 61 -6.04 -22.55 -0.29
N GLN A 62 -6.55 -23.53 -1.04
CA GLN A 62 -7.09 -24.79 -0.50
C GLN A 62 -6.11 -25.97 -0.56
N GLY A 63 -4.85 -25.75 -0.93
CA GLY A 63 -3.82 -26.80 -0.97
C GLY A 63 -3.52 -27.36 -2.36
N GLU A 64 -4.28 -26.95 -3.37
CA GLU A 64 -4.16 -27.40 -4.75
C GLU A 64 -3.28 -26.46 -5.60
N GLY A 65 -2.65 -26.98 -6.65
CA GLY A 65 -1.88 -26.14 -7.57
C GLY A 65 -1.02 -26.95 -8.56
N PRO A 66 -0.78 -26.41 -9.77
CA PRO A 66 -0.07 -27.11 -10.83
C PRO A 66 1.43 -27.29 -10.55
N GLN A 67 2.06 -26.35 -9.84
CA GLN A 67 3.50 -26.33 -9.63
C GLN A 67 3.85 -25.66 -8.30
N GLN A 68 3.84 -26.42 -7.21
CA GLN A 68 4.23 -25.91 -5.90
C GLN A 68 5.76 -25.85 -5.79
N ASN A 69 6.37 -24.71 -6.18
CA ASN A 69 7.81 -24.54 -6.10
C ASN A 69 8.26 -24.42 -4.62
N ARG A 70 8.88 -25.49 -4.10
CA ARG A 70 9.31 -25.55 -2.69
C ARG A 70 10.66 -24.87 -2.42
N THR A 71 11.37 -24.39 -3.44
CA THR A 71 12.71 -23.78 -3.29
C THR A 71 12.71 -22.26 -3.42
N ARG A 72 11.66 -21.65 -3.99
CA ARG A 72 11.48 -20.18 -4.04
C ARG A 72 11.51 -19.61 -2.61
N ALA A 73 12.16 -18.47 -2.41
CA ALA A 73 12.29 -17.85 -1.08
C ALA A 73 11.04 -17.07 -0.65
N TRP A 74 10.28 -16.54 -1.61
CA TRP A 74 9.09 -15.72 -1.41
C TRP A 74 7.90 -16.32 -2.14
N GLY A 75 6.70 -15.75 -1.95
CA GLY A 75 5.54 -16.10 -2.77
C GLY A 75 5.02 -17.51 -2.55
N ARG A 76 5.02 -17.96 -1.29
CA ARG A 76 4.68 -19.34 -0.93
C ARG A 76 3.67 -19.36 0.19
N PHE A 77 2.80 -20.36 0.14
CA PHE A 77 1.91 -20.69 1.24
C PHE A 77 2.52 -21.76 2.15
N THR A 78 2.51 -21.51 3.45
CA THR A 78 2.93 -22.47 4.47
C THR A 78 1.77 -23.39 4.87
N HIS A 79 0.56 -22.83 4.92
CA HIS A 79 -0.67 -23.53 5.29
C HIS A 79 -1.81 -23.18 4.33
N THR A 80 -2.79 -24.06 4.22
CA THR A 80 -4.05 -23.72 3.54
C THR A 80 -4.84 -22.73 4.39
N GLY A 81 -5.65 -21.90 3.74
CA GLY A 81 -6.46 -20.89 4.40
C GLY A 81 -6.54 -19.59 3.63
N SER A 82 -7.03 -18.56 4.31
CA SER A 82 -7.21 -17.22 3.77
C SER A 82 -6.14 -16.28 4.29
N TYR A 83 -5.59 -15.48 3.39
CA TYR A 83 -4.56 -14.49 3.64
C TYR A 83 -5.13 -13.13 3.25
N SER A 84 -5.04 -12.12 4.11
CA SER A 84 -5.48 -10.77 3.76
C SER A 84 -4.49 -9.69 4.19
N THR A 85 -4.60 -8.54 3.54
CA THR A 85 -3.90 -7.33 3.92
C THR A 85 -4.63 -6.11 3.35
N THR A 86 -4.58 -4.99 4.07
CA THR A 86 -5.04 -3.71 3.52
C THR A 86 -3.96 -3.13 2.60
N ILE A 87 -4.38 -2.50 1.51
CA ILE A 87 -3.47 -1.92 0.50
C ILE A 87 -3.66 -0.41 0.43
N THR A 88 -2.55 0.33 0.39
CA THR A 88 -2.52 1.77 0.05
C THR A 88 -1.72 1.98 -1.23
N ARG A 89 -1.90 3.14 -1.87
CA ARG A 89 -1.20 3.58 -3.09
C ARG A 89 -1.05 2.45 -4.14
N PRO A 90 -2.14 1.76 -4.57
CA PRO A 90 -2.01 0.60 -5.43
C PRO A 90 -1.31 0.90 -6.76
N ALA A 91 -1.49 2.10 -7.32
CA ALA A 91 -0.77 2.56 -8.52
C ALA A 91 0.75 2.64 -8.32
N LEU A 92 1.23 3.12 -7.17
CA LEU A 92 2.65 3.14 -6.81
C LEU A 92 3.20 1.72 -6.68
N LEU A 93 2.42 0.83 -6.05
CA LEU A 93 2.81 -0.55 -5.79
C LEU A 93 2.46 -1.52 -6.93
N ARG A 94 1.93 -1.02 -8.06
CA ARG A 94 1.31 -1.84 -9.10
C ARG A 94 2.26 -2.89 -9.65
N HIS A 95 3.51 -2.51 -9.88
CA HIS A 95 4.53 -3.43 -10.39
C HIS A 95 4.77 -4.60 -9.42
N TYR A 96 4.98 -4.29 -8.14
CA TYR A 96 5.18 -5.28 -7.07
C TYR A 96 3.96 -6.19 -6.93
N LEU A 97 2.75 -5.62 -6.77
CA LEU A 97 1.53 -6.38 -6.60
C LEU A 97 1.24 -7.27 -7.81
N SER A 98 1.49 -6.78 -9.03
CA SER A 98 1.35 -7.55 -10.25
C SER A 98 2.28 -8.75 -10.29
N GLU A 99 3.56 -8.58 -9.97
CA GLU A 99 4.53 -9.67 -9.92
C GLU A 99 4.11 -10.74 -8.90
N GLN A 100 3.71 -10.33 -7.70
CA GLN A 100 3.29 -11.26 -6.64
C GLN A 100 2.03 -12.02 -7.04
N LEU A 101 0.99 -11.33 -7.53
CA LEU A 101 -0.29 -11.95 -7.88
C LEU A 101 -0.16 -12.88 -9.09
N GLN A 102 0.54 -12.46 -10.15
CA GLN A 102 0.76 -13.30 -11.33
C GLN A 102 1.54 -14.58 -10.99
N MET A 103 2.51 -14.46 -10.09
CA MET A 103 3.26 -15.61 -9.60
C MET A 103 2.34 -16.58 -8.83
N LEU A 104 1.50 -16.07 -7.93
CA LEU A 104 0.55 -16.89 -7.19
C LEU A 104 -0.45 -17.59 -8.11
N GLU A 105 -1.07 -16.87 -9.05
CA GLU A 105 -2.00 -17.45 -10.04
C GLU A 105 -1.35 -18.53 -10.93
N LYS A 106 -0.06 -18.39 -11.21
CA LYS A 106 0.68 -19.34 -12.05
C LYS A 106 0.99 -20.64 -11.30
N GLU A 107 1.34 -20.56 -10.02
CA GLU A 107 1.86 -21.70 -9.26
C GLU A 107 0.81 -22.39 -8.37
N TYR A 108 -0.23 -21.65 -7.96
CA TYR A 108 -1.24 -22.08 -7.03
C TYR A 108 -2.65 -21.89 -7.60
N ASP A 109 -3.59 -22.77 -7.25
CA ASP A 109 -5.01 -22.52 -7.52
C ASP A 109 -5.59 -21.65 -6.39
N VAL A 110 -5.54 -20.33 -6.59
CA VAL A 110 -5.93 -19.33 -5.60
C VAL A 110 -7.25 -18.66 -5.96
N LEU A 111 -8.05 -18.36 -4.93
CA LEU A 111 -9.18 -17.45 -5.03
C LEU A 111 -8.70 -16.05 -4.63
N ILE A 112 -8.78 -15.09 -5.55
CA ILE A 112 -8.43 -13.69 -5.31
C ILE A 112 -9.72 -12.87 -5.19
N GLU A 113 -9.82 -12.10 -4.11
CA GLU A 113 -10.94 -11.23 -3.81
C GLU A 113 -10.43 -9.85 -3.40
N VAL A 114 -11.15 -8.81 -3.78
CA VAL A 114 -10.89 -7.43 -3.38
C VAL A 114 -12.18 -6.82 -2.87
N GLY A 115 -12.11 -6.06 -1.78
CA GLY A 115 -13.27 -5.37 -1.23
C GLY A 115 -12.87 -4.26 -0.25
N PRO A 116 -13.83 -3.52 0.31
CA PRO A 116 -13.55 -2.55 1.37
C PRO A 116 -13.03 -3.26 2.62
N SER A 117 -12.04 -2.65 3.28
CA SER A 117 -11.59 -3.07 4.61
C SER A 117 -12.45 -2.43 5.71
N GLN A 118 -12.06 -2.65 6.97
CA GLN A 118 -12.64 -1.96 8.14
C GLN A 118 -11.76 -0.79 8.64
N GLN A 119 -10.68 -0.46 7.93
CA GLN A 119 -9.68 0.51 8.37
C GLN A 119 -9.80 1.80 7.56
N GLU A 120 -10.25 2.89 8.19
CA GLU A 120 -10.31 4.20 7.56
C GLU A 120 -8.90 4.75 7.26
N ILE A 121 -8.76 5.47 6.15
CA ILE A 121 -7.54 6.18 5.74
C ILE A 121 -7.40 7.43 6.61
N PRO A 122 -6.30 7.60 7.37
CA PRO A 122 -6.08 8.84 8.09
C PRO A 122 -6.00 10.05 7.16
N TYR A 123 -6.72 11.11 7.51
CA TYR A 123 -6.79 12.32 6.72
C TYR A 123 -5.41 12.92 6.36
N PRO A 124 -4.35 12.84 7.20
CA PRO A 124 -3.06 13.41 6.85
C PRO A 124 -2.43 12.81 5.59
N TYR A 125 -2.80 11.58 5.19
CA TYR A 125 -2.23 10.91 4.03
C TYR A 125 -2.93 11.24 2.71
N VAL A 126 -4.12 11.85 2.76
CA VAL A 126 -4.85 12.31 1.56
C VAL A 126 -4.68 13.80 1.29
N ILE A 127 -4.30 14.56 2.31
CA ILE A 127 -4.06 16.00 2.22
C ILE A 127 -2.61 16.25 1.78
N ASP A 128 -2.41 16.41 0.47
CA ASP A 128 -1.13 16.90 -0.06
C ASP A 128 -1.09 18.44 0.02
N GLY A 129 -0.17 18.98 0.81
CA GLY A 129 0.25 20.39 0.71
C GLY A 129 -0.73 21.46 1.21
N LEU A 130 -1.86 21.12 1.84
CA LEU A 130 -2.71 22.13 2.49
C LEU A 130 -2.11 22.56 3.83
N THR A 131 -1.71 23.83 3.91
CA THR A 131 -1.49 24.52 5.19
C THR A 131 -2.83 24.85 5.82
N LEU A 132 -3.23 24.04 6.81
CA LEU A 132 -4.39 24.30 7.67
C LEU A 132 -3.98 25.22 8.83
N ASP A 133 -4.84 26.16 9.22
CA ASP A 133 -4.64 26.88 10.48
C ASP A 133 -4.87 25.95 11.69
N ARG A 134 -4.36 26.35 12.87
CA ARG A 134 -4.42 25.51 14.09
C ARG A 134 -5.85 25.17 14.53
N SER A 135 -6.80 26.08 14.37
CA SER A 135 -8.20 25.83 14.75
C SER A 135 -8.88 24.83 13.81
N MET A 136 -8.57 24.91 12.52
CA MET A 136 -9.07 23.97 11.52
C MET A 136 -8.48 22.57 11.72
N SER A 137 -7.19 22.47 12.05
CA SER A 137 -6.56 21.18 12.36
C SER A 137 -7.21 20.46 13.54
N ALA A 138 -7.51 21.18 14.63
CA ALA A 138 -8.17 20.59 15.80
C ALA A 138 -9.58 20.10 15.49
N SER A 139 -10.34 20.87 14.70
CA SER A 139 -11.69 20.50 14.27
C SER A 139 -11.68 19.29 13.33
N ILE A 140 -10.75 19.24 12.36
CA ILE A 140 -10.61 18.10 11.44
C ILE A 140 -10.24 16.83 12.22
N ALA A 141 -9.24 16.91 13.11
CA ALA A 141 -8.80 15.76 13.91
C ALA A 141 -9.91 15.19 14.83
N ARG A 142 -10.94 15.98 15.16
CA ARG A 142 -12.07 15.52 15.96
C ARG A 142 -13.10 14.70 15.17
N HIS A 143 -13.23 14.97 13.87
CA HIS A 143 -14.33 14.43 13.05
C HIS A 143 -13.86 13.46 11.98
N PHE A 144 -12.60 13.53 11.57
CA PHE A 144 -12.01 12.72 10.51
C PHE A 144 -10.98 11.72 11.06
N PRO A 145 -10.70 10.64 10.31
CA PRO A 145 -9.81 9.58 10.77
C PRO A 145 -8.39 10.11 11.01
N THR A 146 -7.81 9.84 12.18
CA THR A 146 -6.46 10.24 12.58
C THR A 146 -5.50 9.06 12.56
N THR A 147 -4.20 9.37 12.54
CA THR A 147 -3.16 8.34 12.68
C THR A 147 -3.04 7.94 14.15
N GLU A 148 -3.54 6.76 14.50
CA GLU A 148 -3.34 6.17 15.83
C GLU A 148 -2.03 5.37 15.85
N LEU A 149 -1.00 5.89 16.53
CA LEU A 149 0.32 5.26 16.58
C LEU A 149 0.30 3.83 17.14
N SER A 150 -0.65 3.53 18.04
CA SER A 150 -0.82 2.19 18.61
C SER A 150 -1.31 1.15 17.60
N GLN A 151 -1.82 1.58 16.44
CA GLN A 151 -2.26 0.71 15.35
C GLN A 151 -1.17 0.51 14.28
N ILE A 152 -0.03 1.18 14.42
CA ILE A 152 1.10 1.04 13.50
C ILE A 152 2.08 0.05 14.11
N GLY A 153 2.16 -1.13 13.50
CA GLY A 153 2.95 -2.23 14.01
C GLY A 153 3.88 -2.87 12.96
N ASP A 154 4.80 -3.68 13.48
CA ASP A 154 5.83 -4.43 12.76
C ASP A 154 5.67 -5.95 13.01
N GLU A 155 4.62 -6.37 13.71
CA GLU A 155 4.51 -7.71 14.31
C GLU A 155 4.55 -8.82 13.27
N THR A 156 4.02 -8.57 12.07
CA THR A 156 4.08 -9.53 10.97
C THR A 156 5.50 -9.63 10.39
N ALA A 157 6.18 -8.49 10.20
CA ALA A 157 7.56 -8.46 9.71
C ALA A 157 8.55 -9.06 10.74
N ASP A 158 8.29 -8.85 12.03
CA ASP A 158 9.08 -9.40 13.14
C ASP A 158 8.80 -10.88 13.42
N GLY A 159 7.79 -11.47 12.77
CA GLY A 159 7.38 -12.87 13.00
C GLY A 159 6.70 -13.11 14.35
N LEU A 160 6.17 -12.06 14.97
CA LEU A 160 5.46 -12.10 16.26
C LEU A 160 3.94 -12.27 16.09
N PHE A 161 3.42 -12.08 14.87
CA PHE A 161 2.00 -12.20 14.59
C PHE A 161 1.56 -13.67 14.47
N HIS A 162 0.62 -14.07 15.32
CA HIS A 162 0.06 -15.43 15.35
C HIS A 162 -1.41 -15.39 14.92
N ALA A 163 -1.65 -15.71 13.64
CA ALA A 163 -2.98 -15.76 13.08
C ALA A 163 -3.71 -17.07 13.42
N ASN A 164 -4.99 -16.96 13.78
CA ASN A 164 -5.84 -18.11 14.09
C ASN A 164 -6.82 -18.48 12.96
N ALA A 165 -7.15 -17.54 12.07
CA ALA A 165 -8.15 -17.74 11.02
C ALA A 165 -7.79 -17.08 9.68
N ILE A 166 -7.38 -15.81 9.71
CA ILE A 166 -6.91 -15.07 8.53
C ILE A 166 -5.44 -14.72 8.75
N PHE A 167 -4.60 -15.18 7.83
CA PHE A 167 -3.16 -14.98 7.85
C PHE A 167 -2.79 -13.65 7.19
N PRO A 168 -1.68 -13.01 7.58
CA PRO A 168 -1.21 -11.82 6.88
C PRO A 168 -0.70 -12.17 5.49
N LEU A 169 -1.16 -11.44 4.47
CA LEU A 169 -0.73 -11.64 3.08
C LEU A 169 0.61 -10.94 2.76
N SER A 170 0.89 -9.82 3.41
CA SER A 170 2.11 -9.02 3.24
C SER A 170 2.77 -8.74 4.58
N HIS A 171 4.01 -8.27 4.57
CA HIS A 171 4.72 -7.87 5.78
C HIS A 171 4.13 -6.63 6.47
N PHE A 172 3.59 -5.70 5.69
CA PHE A 172 3.03 -4.43 6.17
C PHE A 172 1.63 -4.24 5.60
N ASP A 173 0.76 -3.65 6.41
CA ASP A 173 -0.59 -3.23 6.03
C ASP A 173 -0.57 -1.82 5.39
N ALA A 174 -1.75 -1.33 4.98
CA ALA A 174 -1.88 -0.03 4.35
C ALA A 174 -1.42 1.13 5.24
N LEU A 175 -1.86 1.14 6.50
CA LEU A 175 -1.60 2.23 7.43
C LEU A 175 -0.11 2.36 7.76
N ARG A 176 0.57 1.23 8.00
CA ARG A 176 2.01 1.20 8.21
C ARG A 176 2.78 1.64 6.98
N THR A 177 2.30 1.24 5.80
CA THR A 177 2.90 1.64 4.52
C THR A 177 2.80 3.15 4.32
N ASP A 178 1.61 3.76 4.46
CA ASP A 178 1.43 5.21 4.33
C ASP A 178 2.26 6.01 5.34
N PHE A 179 2.30 5.54 6.60
CA PHE A 179 3.16 6.14 7.61
C PHE A 179 4.62 6.18 7.17
N SER A 180 5.11 5.04 6.65
CA SER A 180 6.50 4.90 6.22
C SER A 180 6.79 5.73 4.98
N LEU A 181 5.88 5.79 4.00
CA LEU A 181 6.00 6.64 2.82
C LEU A 181 6.08 8.13 3.18
N ALA A 182 5.23 8.59 4.10
CA ALA A 182 5.26 9.97 4.58
C ALA A 182 6.59 10.30 5.28
N ARG A 183 7.12 9.38 6.10
CA ARG A 183 8.40 9.54 6.78
C ARG A 183 9.59 9.49 5.84
N LEU A 184 9.54 8.61 4.86
CA LEU A 184 10.58 8.45 3.85
C LEU A 184 10.70 9.75 3.03
N ARG A 185 9.58 10.31 2.53
CA ARG A 185 9.58 11.64 1.90
C ARG A 185 10.12 12.74 2.81
N HIS A 186 9.72 12.77 4.09
CA HIS A 186 10.14 13.79 5.04
C HIS A 186 11.65 13.75 5.31
N TYR A 187 12.22 12.56 5.52
CA TYR A 187 13.62 12.40 5.89
C TYR A 187 14.57 12.46 4.70
N THR A 188 14.15 12.01 3.52
CA THR A 188 15.01 12.03 2.32
C THR A 188 14.84 13.29 1.48
N GLY A 189 13.72 14.00 1.62
CA GLY A 189 13.38 15.12 0.74
C GLY A 189 13.11 14.69 -0.71
N THR A 190 12.91 13.38 -0.95
CA THR A 190 12.72 12.79 -2.28
C THR A 190 11.31 12.22 -2.43
N ALA A 191 10.77 12.30 -3.64
CA ALA A 191 9.53 11.62 -4.00
C ALA A 191 9.70 10.09 -3.87
N VAL A 192 8.69 9.40 -3.35
CA VAL A 192 8.81 7.96 -3.03
C VAL A 192 8.90 7.10 -4.30
N GLU A 193 8.36 7.63 -5.41
CA GLU A 193 8.37 7.06 -6.75
C GLU A 193 9.78 6.91 -7.32
N HIS A 194 10.76 7.68 -6.82
CA HIS A 194 12.13 7.67 -7.34
C HIS A 194 13.02 6.62 -6.64
N PHE A 195 12.53 5.96 -5.59
CA PHE A 195 13.30 4.96 -4.86
C PHE A 195 13.57 3.74 -5.74
N GLN A 196 14.85 3.41 -5.87
CA GLN A 196 15.30 2.25 -6.65
C GLN A 196 15.38 0.99 -5.76
N PRO A 197 15.23 -0.22 -6.32
CA PRO A 197 15.33 -1.47 -5.56
C PRO A 197 16.69 -1.71 -4.89
N PHE A 198 17.76 -1.05 -5.39
CA PHE A 198 19.12 -1.17 -4.86
C PHE A 198 19.49 0.08 -4.08
N VAL A 199 19.58 -0.05 -2.75
CA VAL A 199 19.83 1.07 -1.83
C VAL A 199 21.26 1.03 -1.29
N LEU A 200 21.93 2.18 -1.27
CA LEU A 200 23.22 2.37 -0.62
C LEU A 200 23.09 3.30 0.59
N PHE A 201 23.58 2.86 1.74
CA PHE A 201 23.72 3.71 2.92
C PHE A 201 25.16 4.20 3.06
N THR A 202 25.32 5.49 3.32
CA THR A 202 26.62 6.11 3.55
C THR A 202 26.54 6.97 4.81
N ASN A 203 27.63 7.03 5.56
CA ASN A 203 27.71 7.80 6.81
C ASN A 203 28.60 9.04 6.68
N TYR A 204 28.98 9.40 5.46
CA TYR A 204 29.87 10.53 5.20
C TYR A 204 29.50 11.24 3.89
N THR A 205 29.40 12.57 3.93
CA THR A 205 28.86 13.37 2.82
C THR A 205 29.62 13.22 1.50
N ARG A 206 30.93 12.93 1.56
CA ARG A 206 31.77 12.78 0.36
C ARG A 206 31.30 11.66 -0.57
N TYR A 207 30.66 10.62 -0.04
CA TYR A 207 30.11 9.56 -0.88
C TYR A 207 28.97 10.07 -1.76
N VAL A 208 28.17 11.04 -1.28
CA VAL A 208 27.10 11.65 -2.06
C VAL A 208 27.70 12.51 -3.18
N ASP A 209 28.72 13.31 -2.89
CA ASP A 209 29.40 14.14 -3.90
C ASP A 209 29.97 13.29 -5.05
N GLU A 210 30.68 12.20 -4.71
CA GLU A 210 31.22 11.27 -5.71
C GLU A 210 30.13 10.48 -6.44
N PHE A 211 29.06 10.09 -5.75
CA PHE A 211 27.93 9.41 -6.38
C PHE A 211 27.25 10.32 -7.40
N VAL A 212 27.01 11.58 -7.08
CA VAL A 212 26.40 12.56 -7.99
C VAL A 212 27.32 12.79 -9.20
N ARG A 213 28.63 12.96 -8.98
CA ARG A 213 29.59 13.10 -10.08
C ARG A 213 29.54 11.90 -11.03
N TRP A 214 29.60 10.69 -10.49
CA TRP A 214 29.53 9.46 -11.28
C TRP A 214 28.17 9.30 -11.98
N ALA A 215 27.06 9.61 -11.30
CA ALA A 215 25.72 9.49 -11.84
C ALA A 215 25.51 10.43 -13.05
N ILE A 216 26.02 11.67 -12.98
CA ILE A 216 26.01 12.60 -14.11
C ILE A 216 26.75 12.01 -15.31
N GLU A 217 27.92 11.39 -15.10
CA GLU A 217 28.68 10.73 -16.16
C GLU A 217 27.89 9.56 -16.78
N GLN A 218 27.16 8.79 -15.97
CA GLN A 218 26.32 7.71 -16.49
C GLN A 218 25.14 8.22 -17.32
N VAL A 219 24.39 9.21 -16.81
CA VAL A 219 23.22 9.77 -17.49
C VAL A 219 23.59 10.41 -18.84
N GLN A 220 24.81 10.93 -18.98
CA GLN A 220 25.29 11.49 -20.24
C GLN A 220 25.73 10.43 -21.27
N ASP A 221 26.06 9.22 -20.83
CA ASP A 221 26.50 8.15 -21.71
C ASP A 221 25.28 7.34 -22.22
N PRO A 222 24.96 7.43 -23.53
CA PRO A 222 23.80 6.73 -24.10
C PRO A 222 23.94 5.20 -24.09
N ASN A 223 25.10 4.66 -23.71
CA ASN A 223 25.31 3.21 -23.56
C ASN A 223 24.97 2.68 -22.17
N THR A 224 24.64 3.55 -21.20
CA THR A 224 24.24 3.14 -19.85
C THR A 224 22.72 3.11 -19.72
N PRO A 225 22.17 2.34 -18.76
CA PRO A 225 20.72 2.28 -18.53
C PRO A 225 20.20 3.46 -17.68
N TYR A 226 21.07 4.37 -17.23
CA TYR A 226 20.68 5.49 -16.36
C TYR A 226 20.23 6.68 -17.20
N ASP A 227 19.02 7.18 -16.97
CA ASP A 227 18.38 8.23 -17.77
C ASP A 227 18.09 9.53 -17.00
N SER A 228 18.23 9.50 -15.67
CA SER A 228 17.85 10.58 -14.76
C SER A 228 18.68 10.56 -13.48
N LEU A 229 18.66 11.70 -12.76
CA LEU A 229 19.29 11.91 -11.45
C LEU A 229 18.26 11.82 -10.32
#